data_AF-A0AAA9ZG26-F1
#
_entry.id   AF-A0AAA9ZG26-F1
#
_cell.length_a   1.000
_cell.length_b   1.000
_cell.length_c   1.000
_cell.angle_alpha   90.00
_cell.angle_beta   90.00
_cell.angle_gamma   90.00
#
_symmetry.space_group_name_H-M   'P 1'
#
loop_
_entity.id
_entity.type
_entity.pdbx_description
1 polymer ?
#
loop_
_entity_poly.entity_id
_entity_poly.type
_entity_poly.pdbx_seq_one_letter_code
_entity_poly.pdbx_strand_id
1 'polypeptide(L)'
;MSTDPQLKDFGADVQKISRTQAGDMICELKKDSKNRISVYKKLTERVMGKKVQVKAMCPEATIQCKDLDEITTEEEVRLAMKEQCDLEDVDMTVRLRRGPFGTQAASIKLPVDAANKAMTIGKIKVGCSVCPLRFSQRPEGCYRCLEYGHLARNCKGIDRSKLCRWCGQECSQGARLQQ
;
A
#
# COMPACT_ATOMS: atom_id res chain seq x y z
N MET A 1 -11.98 -23.88 26.70
CA MET A 1 -10.95 -23.07 26.00
C MET A 1 -9.72 -23.94 25.91
N SER A 2 -9.62 -24.70 24.82
CA SER A 2 -8.66 -25.80 24.70
C SER A 2 -7.29 -25.26 24.31
N THR A 3 -6.31 -25.79 25.02
CA THR A 3 -4.96 -25.27 25.20
C THR A 3 -4.05 -25.76 24.08
N ASP A 4 -4.11 -25.14 22.92
CA ASP A 4 -3.15 -25.43 21.85
C ASP A 4 -1.78 -24.82 22.19
N PRO A 5 -0.69 -25.61 22.26
CA PRO A 5 0.63 -25.13 22.62
C PRO A 5 1.17 -24.05 21.66
N GLN A 6 0.71 -24.03 20.41
CA GLN A 6 1.11 -23.04 19.39
C GLN A 6 0.44 -21.66 19.57
N LEU A 7 -0.65 -21.58 20.33
CA LEU A 7 -1.33 -20.32 20.66
C LEU A 7 -0.72 -19.61 21.87
N LYS A 8 0.15 -20.28 22.65
CA LYS A 8 0.88 -19.65 23.75
C LYS A 8 1.88 -18.61 23.24
N ASP A 9 2.60 -18.92 22.17
CA ASP A 9 3.53 -17.98 21.53
C ASP A 9 2.79 -16.78 20.93
N PHE A 10 1.62 -17.02 20.31
CA PHE A 10 0.75 -15.95 19.83
C PHE A 10 0.26 -15.08 20.99
N GLY A 11 -0.23 -15.69 22.07
CA GLY A 11 -0.69 -14.97 23.26
C GLY A 11 0.41 -14.16 23.95
N ALA A 12 1.67 -14.62 23.92
CA ALA A 12 2.82 -13.90 24.47
C ALA A 12 3.22 -12.66 23.64
N ASP A 13 2.93 -12.70 22.34
CA ASP A 13 3.23 -11.63 21.39
C ASP A 13 2.12 -10.60 21.24
N VAL A 14 0.89 -10.90 21.68
CA VAL A 14 -0.23 -9.95 21.68
C VAL A 14 -0.04 -8.91 22.77
N GLN A 15 0.06 -7.63 22.38
CA GLN A 15 0.06 -6.50 23.31
C GLN A 15 -1.34 -6.07 23.71
N LYS A 16 -2.28 -6.07 22.75
CA LYS A 16 -3.61 -5.53 22.96
C LYS A 16 -4.63 -6.26 22.11
N ILE A 17 -5.78 -6.53 22.70
CA ILE A 17 -6.95 -7.06 22.00
C ILE A 17 -8.04 -6.00 22.10
N SER A 18 -8.60 -5.61 20.97
CA SER A 18 -9.73 -4.68 20.89
C SER A 18 -10.80 -5.23 19.97
N ARG A 19 -12.04 -4.76 20.13
CA ARG A 19 -13.17 -5.12 19.27
C ARG A 19 -13.61 -3.92 18.45
N THR A 20 -13.90 -4.13 17.17
CA THR A 20 -14.54 -3.11 16.33
C THR A 20 -16.02 -3.01 16.66
N GLN A 21 -16.66 -1.90 16.26
CA GLN A 21 -18.11 -1.75 16.39
C GLN A 21 -18.90 -2.79 15.57
N ALA A 22 -18.28 -3.38 14.54
CA ALA A 22 -18.85 -4.47 13.76
C ALA A 22 -18.72 -5.86 14.43
N GLY A 23 -18.03 -5.94 15.58
CA GLY A 23 -17.83 -7.19 16.33
C GLY A 23 -16.55 -7.95 15.98
N ASP A 24 -15.70 -7.41 15.08
CA ASP A 24 -14.42 -8.04 14.72
C ASP A 24 -13.40 -7.89 15.85
N MET A 25 -12.52 -8.89 16.01
CA MET A 25 -11.40 -8.82 16.96
C MET A 25 -10.13 -8.35 16.26
N ILE A 26 -9.48 -7.33 16.84
CA ILE A 26 -8.18 -6.82 16.43
C ILE A 26 -7.17 -7.19 17.51
N CYS A 27 -6.13 -7.94 17.12
CA CYS A 27 -5.00 -8.25 17.98
C CYS A 27 -3.78 -7.44 17.52
N GLU A 28 -3.32 -6.50 18.35
CA GLU A 28 -2.06 -5.79 18.14
C GLU A 28 -0.90 -6.65 18.68
N LEU A 29 0.08 -6.92 17.83
CA LEU A 29 1.26 -7.73 18.16
C LEU A 29 2.48 -6.84 18.49
N LYS A 30 3.44 -7.40 19.23
CA LYS A 30 4.74 -6.76 19.49
C LYS A 30 5.52 -6.53 18.17
N LYS A 31 6.35 -5.49 18.16
CA LYS A 31 7.13 -5.08 16.96
C LYS A 31 8.10 -6.16 16.46
N ASP A 32 8.65 -6.98 17.36
CA ASP A 32 9.52 -8.11 17.02
C ASP A 32 8.80 -9.26 16.29
N SER A 33 7.48 -9.32 16.41
CA SER A 33 6.66 -10.40 15.85
C SER A 33 6.34 -10.21 14.36
N LYS A 34 6.82 -9.14 13.72
CA LYS A 34 6.58 -8.82 12.30
C LYS A 34 6.89 -9.98 11.35
N ASN A 35 7.97 -10.71 11.63
CA ASN A 35 8.40 -11.83 10.79
C ASN A 35 7.53 -13.09 10.97
N ARG A 36 6.71 -13.14 12.03
CA ARG A 36 5.84 -14.27 12.36
C ARG A 36 4.38 -14.04 11.95
N ILE A 37 4.05 -12.89 11.38
CA ILE A 37 2.67 -12.53 10.99
C ILE A 37 2.07 -13.54 10.01
N SER A 38 2.83 -13.99 9.00
CA SER A 38 2.38 -15.01 8.04
C SER A 38 2.16 -16.37 8.71
N VAL A 39 3.01 -16.74 9.67
CA VAL A 39 2.89 -17.95 10.48
C VAL A 39 1.65 -17.86 11.37
N TYR A 40 1.43 -16.73 12.04
CA TYR A 40 0.26 -16.50 12.87
C TYR A 40 -1.04 -16.47 12.07
N LYS A 41 -1.03 -15.94 10.84
CA LYS A 41 -2.18 -16.03 9.93
C LYS A 41 -2.53 -17.49 9.64
N LYS A 42 -1.55 -18.29 9.20
CA LYS A 42 -1.73 -19.73 8.90
C LYS A 42 -2.15 -20.54 10.14
N LEU A 43 -1.61 -20.22 11.32
CA LEU A 43 -1.99 -20.84 12.60
C LEU A 43 -3.41 -20.47 13.01
N THR A 44 -3.78 -19.20 12.91
CA THR A 44 -5.11 -18.72 13.32
C THR A 44 -6.20 -19.24 12.36
N GLU A 45 -5.93 -19.30 11.05
CA GLU A 45 -6.80 -19.93 10.06
C GLU A 45 -7.00 -21.43 10.33
N ARG A 46 -5.92 -22.13 10.75
CA ARG A 46 -5.99 -23.54 11.11
C ARG A 46 -6.82 -23.78 12.38
N VAL A 47 -6.66 -22.94 13.40
CA VAL A 47 -7.32 -23.14 14.71
C VAL A 47 -8.78 -22.64 14.71
N MET A 48 -9.06 -21.51 14.06
CA MET A 48 -10.42 -20.93 14.05
C MET A 48 -11.32 -21.50 12.94
N GLY A 49 -10.77 -22.32 12.03
CA GLY A 49 -11.49 -22.95 10.93
C GLY A 49 -12.00 -21.97 9.87
N LYS A 50 -12.68 -22.49 8.83
CA LYS A 50 -13.14 -21.76 7.62
C LYS A 50 -14.11 -20.58 7.84
N LYS A 51 -14.45 -20.23 9.08
CA LYS A 51 -15.42 -19.17 9.41
C LYS A 51 -14.80 -17.82 9.75
N VAL A 52 -13.48 -17.72 9.88
CA VAL A 52 -12.79 -16.48 10.29
C VAL A 52 -11.81 -16.05 9.21
N GLN A 53 -11.99 -14.83 8.66
CA GLN A 53 -11.01 -14.20 7.80
C GLN A 53 -9.96 -13.49 8.66
N VAL A 54 -8.74 -14.00 8.66
CA VAL A 54 -7.63 -13.40 9.42
C VAL A 54 -6.87 -12.46 8.49
N LYS A 55 -7.00 -11.16 8.71
CA LYS A 55 -6.25 -10.14 7.97
C LYS A 55 -5.12 -9.58 8.82
N ALA A 56 -3.89 -9.76 8.37
CA ALA A 56 -2.73 -9.08 8.93
C ALA A 56 -2.77 -7.60 8.54
N MET A 57 -2.98 -6.72 9.52
CA MET A 57 -2.91 -5.27 9.31
C MET A 57 -1.49 -4.80 9.55
N CYS A 58 -0.75 -4.57 8.46
CA CYS A 58 0.59 -3.98 8.49
C CYS A 58 0.53 -2.57 7.89
N PRO A 59 1.43 -1.64 8.27
CA PRO A 59 1.54 -0.37 7.57
C PRO A 59 1.88 -0.62 6.10
N GLU A 60 1.07 -0.06 5.20
CA GLU A 60 1.22 -0.20 3.75
C GLU A 60 1.93 1.03 3.16
N ALA A 61 2.86 0.79 2.24
CA ALA A 61 3.49 1.80 1.40
C ALA A 61 3.08 1.60 -0.06
N THR A 62 3.07 2.70 -0.82
CA THR A 62 2.85 2.65 -2.28
C THR A 62 4.15 2.94 -3.00
N ILE A 63 4.60 1.98 -3.81
CA ILE A 63 5.72 2.11 -4.74
C ILE A 63 5.18 2.36 -6.14
N GLN A 64 5.83 3.23 -6.90
CA GLN A 64 5.60 3.45 -8.31
C GLN A 64 6.77 2.85 -9.11
N CYS A 65 6.43 1.99 -10.06
CA CYS A 65 7.33 1.50 -11.09
C CYS A 65 7.01 2.26 -12.39
N LYS A 66 8.01 2.90 -12.99
CA LYS A 66 7.87 3.60 -14.29
C LYS A 66 8.53 2.79 -15.39
N ASP A 67 8.26 3.16 -16.64
CA ASP A 67 8.93 2.63 -17.83
C ASP A 67 8.62 1.15 -18.12
N LEU A 68 7.40 0.71 -17.77
CA LEU A 68 6.90 -0.61 -18.16
C LEU A 68 6.44 -0.60 -19.62
N ASP A 69 6.49 -1.77 -20.25
CA ASP A 69 6.03 -1.94 -21.62
C ASP A 69 4.49 -1.87 -21.70
N GLU A 70 3.93 -1.57 -22.88
CA GLU A 70 2.48 -1.51 -23.06
C GLU A 70 1.81 -2.87 -22.91
N ILE A 71 2.51 -3.95 -23.25
CA ILE A 71 1.98 -5.31 -23.18
C ILE A 71 2.12 -5.94 -21.78
N THR A 72 2.78 -5.25 -20.84
CA THR A 72 3.04 -5.81 -19.51
C THR A 72 1.75 -6.00 -18.72
N THR A 73 1.58 -7.18 -18.13
CA THR A 73 0.40 -7.51 -17.30
C THR A 73 0.66 -7.36 -15.80
N GLU A 74 -0.42 -7.27 -15.01
CA GLU A 74 -0.30 -7.17 -13.55
C GLU A 74 0.38 -8.41 -12.94
N GLU A 75 0.17 -9.59 -13.54
CA GLU A 75 0.73 -10.87 -13.10
C GLU A 75 2.24 -10.91 -13.31
N GLU A 76 2.74 -10.41 -14.43
CA GLU A 76 4.19 -10.32 -14.71
C GLU A 76 4.90 -9.39 -13.72
N VAL A 77 4.28 -8.25 -13.40
CA VAL A 77 4.82 -7.32 -12.38
C VAL A 77 4.83 -7.97 -11.00
N ARG A 78 3.78 -8.73 -10.65
CA ARG A 78 3.73 -9.50 -9.40
C ARG A 78 4.82 -10.56 -9.34
N LEU A 79 5.04 -11.31 -10.42
CA LEU A 79 6.06 -12.35 -10.49
C LEU A 79 7.46 -11.73 -10.34
N ALA A 80 7.77 -10.69 -11.12
CA ALA A 80 9.05 -10.00 -11.06
C ALA A 80 9.34 -9.43 -9.66
N MET A 81 8.33 -8.88 -8.99
CA MET A 81 8.44 -8.42 -7.61
C MET A 81 8.73 -9.56 -6.63
N LYS A 82 8.08 -10.72 -6.78
CA LYS A 82 8.34 -11.88 -5.92
C LYS A 82 9.73 -12.44 -6.11
N GLU A 83 10.14 -12.64 -7.36
CA GLU A 83 11.44 -13.25 -7.71
C GLU A 83 12.62 -12.34 -7.39
N GLN A 84 12.52 -11.04 -7.67
CA GLN A 84 13.67 -10.12 -7.53
C GLN A 84 13.73 -9.46 -6.15
N CYS A 85 12.60 -9.24 -5.48
CA CYS A 85 12.58 -8.59 -4.15
C CYS A 85 12.43 -9.57 -2.98
N ASP A 86 12.42 -10.89 -3.24
CA ASP A 86 12.28 -11.94 -2.21
C ASP A 86 11.07 -11.67 -1.28
N LEU A 87 9.92 -11.48 -1.93
CA LEU A 87 8.64 -11.16 -1.30
C LEU A 87 7.70 -12.36 -1.36
N GLU A 88 7.98 -13.39 -0.56
CA GLU A 88 7.08 -14.55 -0.44
C GLU A 88 5.79 -14.19 0.33
N ASP A 89 4.63 -14.60 -0.21
CA ASP A 89 3.31 -14.55 0.46
C ASP A 89 2.84 -13.14 0.91
N VAL A 90 3.32 -12.08 0.24
CA VAL A 90 2.85 -10.72 0.50
C VAL A 90 1.64 -10.40 -0.38
N ASP A 91 0.52 -10.06 0.25
CA ASP A 91 -0.64 -9.51 -0.45
C ASP A 91 -0.25 -8.15 -1.05
N MET A 92 -0.19 -8.09 -2.38
CA MET A 92 0.23 -6.91 -3.12
C MET A 92 -0.83 -6.52 -4.16
N THR A 93 -1.30 -5.28 -4.04
CA THR A 93 -2.23 -4.70 -5.01
C THR A 93 -1.44 -3.93 -6.05
N VAL A 94 -1.45 -4.43 -7.28
CA VAL A 94 -0.88 -3.74 -8.44
C VAL A 94 -2.00 -2.98 -9.15
N ARG A 95 -1.72 -1.75 -9.59
CA ARG A 95 -2.59 -0.98 -10.47
C ARG A 95 -1.76 -0.40 -11.60
N LEU A 96 -2.04 -0.83 -12.82
CA LEU A 96 -1.40 -0.29 -14.01
C LEU A 96 -2.08 1.01 -14.45
N ARG A 97 -1.28 1.98 -14.86
CA ARG A 97 -1.73 3.19 -15.56
C ARG A 97 -0.91 3.37 -16.82
N ARG A 98 -1.59 3.65 -17.93
CA ARG A 98 -0.94 4.03 -19.17
C ARG A 98 -0.33 5.42 -19.02
N GLY A 99 0.96 5.51 -19.29
CA GLY A 99 1.71 6.74 -19.40
C GLY A 99 1.69 7.27 -20.84
N PRO A 100 2.26 8.46 -21.06
CA PRO A 100 2.48 8.97 -22.41
C PRO A 100 3.54 8.12 -23.14
N PHE A 101 3.49 8.14 -24.48
CA PHE A 101 4.48 7.48 -25.37
C PHE A 101 4.51 5.94 -25.30
N GLY A 102 3.38 5.27 -25.07
CA GLY A 102 3.31 3.81 -25.08
C GLY A 102 4.02 3.13 -23.90
N THR A 103 4.37 3.89 -22.86
CA THR A 103 4.89 3.34 -21.59
C THR A 103 3.77 3.15 -20.58
N GLN A 104 3.94 2.23 -19.65
CA GLN A 104 3.06 2.03 -18.51
C GLN A 104 3.77 2.32 -17.18
N ALA A 105 2.97 2.68 -16.18
CA ALA A 105 3.42 2.85 -14.81
C ALA A 105 2.56 2.00 -13.88
N ALA A 106 3.19 1.13 -13.09
CA ALA A 106 2.52 0.35 -12.06
C ALA A 106 2.59 1.09 -10.72
N SER A 107 1.44 1.23 -10.05
CA SER A 107 1.38 1.59 -8.65
C SER A 107 1.15 0.32 -7.84
N ILE A 108 2.13 -0.03 -7.00
CA ILE A 108 2.15 -1.26 -6.22
C ILE A 108 1.98 -0.88 -4.77
N LYS A 109 0.93 -1.40 -4.13
CA LYS A 109 0.75 -1.30 -2.68
C LYS A 109 1.26 -2.56 -2.01
N LEU A 110 2.14 -2.38 -1.05
CA LEU A 110 2.75 -3.47 -0.29
C LEU A 110 3.12 -2.99 1.12
N PRO A 111 3.30 -3.88 2.10
CA PRO A 111 3.76 -3.52 3.45
C PRO A 111 5.08 -2.76 3.43
N VAL A 112 5.27 -1.82 4.36
CA VAL A 112 6.47 -0.95 4.44
C VAL A 112 7.77 -1.77 4.50
N ASP A 113 7.78 -2.89 5.23
CA ASP A 113 8.99 -3.74 5.34
C ASP A 113 9.37 -4.35 3.98
N ALA A 114 8.38 -4.83 3.23
CA ALA A 114 8.57 -5.33 1.85
C ALA A 114 8.95 -4.18 0.89
N ALA A 115 8.37 -3.00 1.09
CA ALA A 115 8.65 -1.83 0.26
C ALA A 115 10.09 -1.34 0.42
N ASN A 116 10.62 -1.37 1.64
CA ASN A 116 12.00 -1.00 1.92
C ASN A 116 12.98 -2.00 1.27
N LYS A 117 12.70 -3.31 1.33
CA LYS A 117 13.50 -4.32 0.63
C LYS A 117 13.55 -4.08 -0.88
N ALA A 118 12.38 -3.85 -1.48
CA ALA A 118 12.28 -3.54 -2.90
C ALA A 118 13.03 -2.24 -3.27
N MET A 119 13.01 -1.24 -2.38
CA MET A 119 13.73 0.01 -2.59
C MET A 119 15.26 -0.13 -2.48
N THR A 120 15.77 -1.06 -1.68
CA THR A 120 17.21 -1.36 -1.60
C THR A 120 17.75 -1.82 -2.95
N ILE A 121 16.97 -2.57 -3.72
CA ILE A 121 17.31 -2.97 -5.09
C ILE A 121 17.10 -1.79 -6.05
N GLY A 122 16.00 -1.05 -5.86
CA GLY A 122 15.72 0.23 -6.53
C GLY A 122 15.30 0.12 -8.01
N LYS A 123 15.45 -1.05 -8.63
CA LYS A 123 15.07 -1.32 -10.01
C LYS A 123 14.57 -2.75 -10.13
N ILE A 124 13.61 -2.99 -11.01
CA ILE A 124 13.16 -4.34 -11.37
C ILE A 124 13.24 -4.53 -12.87
N LYS A 125 13.53 -5.75 -13.30
CA LYS A 125 13.45 -6.14 -14.70
C LYS A 125 12.12 -6.85 -14.95
N VAL A 126 11.31 -6.32 -15.85
CA VAL A 126 10.06 -6.96 -16.30
C VAL A 126 10.19 -7.22 -17.80
N GLY A 127 10.20 -8.49 -18.18
CA GLY A 127 10.53 -8.90 -19.55
C GLY A 127 11.91 -8.39 -19.98
N CYS A 128 11.94 -7.51 -21.01
CA CYS A 128 13.17 -6.90 -21.52
C CYS A 128 13.43 -5.48 -20.98
N SER A 129 12.53 -4.91 -20.18
CA SER A 129 12.62 -3.51 -19.73
C SER A 129 13.14 -3.43 -18.29
N VAL A 130 14.13 -2.56 -18.08
CA VAL A 130 14.66 -2.24 -16.74
C VAL A 130 13.92 -1.04 -16.19
N CYS A 131 13.08 -1.28 -15.19
CA CYS A 131 12.11 -0.33 -14.68
C CYS A 131 12.53 0.19 -13.29
N PRO A 132 12.70 1.52 -13.11
CA PRO A 132 13.07 2.08 -11.81
C PRO A 132 11.89 2.10 -10.83
N LEU A 133 12.16 1.74 -9.58
CA LEU A 133 11.21 1.84 -8.47
C LEU A 133 11.38 3.15 -7.72
N ARG A 134 10.27 3.80 -7.37
CA ARG A 134 10.26 4.99 -6.50
C ARG A 134 9.10 4.96 -5.52
N PHE A 135 9.29 5.53 -4.34
CA PHE A 135 8.17 5.75 -3.44
C PHE A 135 7.18 6.73 -4.06
N SER A 136 5.90 6.43 -3.96
CA SER A 136 4.84 7.36 -4.37
C SER A 136 4.78 8.49 -3.35
N GLN A 137 5.59 9.52 -3.56
CA GLN A 137 5.47 10.78 -2.86
C GLN A 137 4.35 11.57 -3.54
N ARG A 138 3.11 11.36 -3.11
CA ARG A 138 2.03 12.31 -3.40
C ARG A 138 2.08 13.37 -2.31
N PRO A 139 2.72 14.54 -2.56
CA PRO A 139 2.68 15.61 -1.58
C PRO A 139 1.22 15.97 -1.32
N GLU A 140 0.87 16.08 -0.05
CA GLU A 140 -0.49 16.46 0.35
C GLU A 140 -0.78 17.86 -0.19
N GLY A 141 -1.79 17.94 -1.04
CA GLY A 141 -2.27 19.21 -1.58
C GLY A 141 -3.24 19.85 -0.59
N CYS A 142 -2.97 21.07 -0.17
CA CYS A 142 -3.93 21.85 0.59
C CYS A 142 -5.05 22.32 -0.35
N TYR A 143 -6.30 21.92 -0.09
CA TYR A 143 -7.44 22.43 -0.87
C TYR A 143 -7.78 23.89 -0.52
N ARG A 144 -7.28 24.39 0.61
CA ARG A 144 -7.56 25.74 1.11
C ARG A 144 -6.72 26.78 0.37
N CYS A 145 -5.40 26.67 0.36
CA CYS A 145 -4.52 27.62 -0.34
C CYS A 145 -4.06 27.13 -1.72
N LEU A 146 -4.40 25.89 -2.10
CA LEU A 146 -3.98 25.24 -3.34
C LEU A 146 -2.47 24.92 -3.44
N GLU A 147 -1.72 25.06 -2.35
CA GLU A 147 -0.29 24.71 -2.28
C GLU A 147 -0.07 23.24 -1.88
N TYR A 148 1.19 22.79 -1.89
CA TYR A 148 1.60 21.45 -1.46
C TYR A 148 2.35 21.51 -0.13
N GLY A 149 2.35 20.41 0.62
CA GLY A 149 3.17 20.24 1.82
C GLY A 149 2.44 20.45 3.15
N HIS A 150 1.13 20.72 3.13
CA HIS A 150 0.32 20.76 4.34
C HIS A 150 -1.16 20.41 4.06
N LEU A 151 -1.84 19.90 5.07
CA LEU A 151 -3.29 19.67 5.05
C LEU A 151 -4.03 20.97 5.39
N ALA A 152 -5.27 21.10 4.91
CA ALA A 152 -6.10 22.29 5.16
C ALA A 152 -6.33 22.59 6.64
N ARG A 153 -6.31 21.55 7.49
CA ARG A 153 -6.41 21.69 8.96
C ARG A 153 -5.26 22.51 9.56
N ASN A 154 -4.07 22.46 8.95
CA ASN A 154 -2.87 23.16 9.39
C ASN A 154 -2.52 24.36 8.48
N CYS A 155 -3.46 24.79 7.63
CA CYS A 155 -3.22 25.86 6.67
C CYS A 155 -3.30 27.23 7.33
N LYS A 156 -2.21 28.00 7.23
CA LYS A 156 -2.14 29.43 7.61
C LYS A 156 -2.32 30.37 6.41
N GLY A 157 -2.56 29.83 5.22
CA GLY A 157 -2.69 30.58 3.97
C GLY A 157 -4.09 31.16 3.76
N ILE A 158 -4.20 31.99 2.72
CA ILE A 158 -5.45 32.56 2.24
C ILE A 158 -6.36 31.47 1.67
N ASP A 159 -7.66 31.61 1.94
CA ASP A 159 -8.68 30.68 1.48
C ASP A 159 -9.02 30.91 0.00
N ARG A 160 -8.57 29.97 -0.83
CA ARG A 160 -8.82 29.86 -2.28
C ARG A 160 -9.63 28.60 -2.59
N SER A 161 -10.35 28.05 -1.61
CA SER A 161 -11.10 26.79 -1.76
C SER A 161 -12.20 26.85 -2.82
N LYS A 162 -12.71 28.05 -3.11
CA LYS A 162 -13.69 28.30 -4.16
C LYS A 162 -13.09 28.36 -5.57
N LEU A 163 -11.76 28.49 -5.68
CA LEU A 163 -11.06 28.59 -6.95
C LEU A 163 -10.60 27.20 -7.41
N CYS A 164 -10.76 26.93 -8.70
CA CYS A 164 -10.25 25.71 -9.31
C CYS A 164 -8.71 25.72 -9.31
N ARG A 165 -8.10 24.62 -8.87
CA ARG A 165 -6.63 24.47 -8.82
C ARG A 165 -5.93 24.61 -10.18
N TRP A 166 -6.65 24.35 -11.27
CA TRP A 166 -6.10 24.39 -12.62
C TRP A 166 -6.28 25.75 -13.31
N CYS A 167 -7.42 26.40 -13.15
CA CYS A 167 -7.73 27.67 -13.85
C CYS A 167 -7.76 28.91 -12.93
N GLY A 168 -7.71 28.75 -11.61
CA GLY A 168 -7.69 29.87 -10.66
C GLY A 168 -8.99 30.68 -10.55
N GLN A 169 -10.09 30.19 -11.12
CA GLN A 169 -11.42 30.83 -11.10
C GLN A 169 -12.47 29.96 -10.41
N GLU A 170 -13.59 30.56 -10.00
CA GLU A 170 -14.76 29.86 -9.45
C GLU A 170 -15.49 29.10 -10.58
N CYS A 171 -15.04 27.89 -10.89
CA CYS A 171 -15.71 27.00 -11.83
C CYS A 171 -16.57 25.98 -11.09
N SER A 172 -17.85 25.89 -11.42
CA SER A 172 -18.81 24.93 -10.85
C SER A 172 -18.58 23.47 -11.27
N GLN A 173 -17.74 23.22 -12.27
CA GLN A 173 -17.28 21.88 -12.67
C GLN A 173 -15.80 21.92 -13.02
N GLY A 174 -15.00 21.06 -12.40
CA GLY A 174 -13.58 20.90 -12.75
C GLY A 174 -13.45 20.43 -14.19
N ALA A 175 -13.25 21.38 -15.11
CA ALA A 175 -13.07 21.11 -16.52
C ALA A 175 -11.82 20.24 -16.73
N ARG A 176 -12.06 18.96 -16.98
CA ARG A 176 -11.06 18.01 -17.44
C ARG A 176 -10.77 18.37 -18.91
N LEU A 177 -9.78 19.23 -19.14
CA LEU A 177 -9.21 19.39 -20.48
C LEU A 177 -8.64 18.03 -20.89
N GLN A 178 -9.43 17.30 -21.68
CA GLN A 178 -8.96 16.15 -22.45
C GLN A 178 -8.00 16.73 -23.50
N GLN A 179 -6.72 16.40 -23.35
CA GLN A 179 -5.77 16.39 -24.47
C GLN A 179 -5.70 14.97 -24.99
#